data_AF-A0A4R4D8B1-F1
#
_entry.id   AF-A0A4R4D8B1-F1
#
_cell.length_a   1.000
_cell.length_b   1.000
_cell.length_c   1.000
_cell.angle_alpha   90.00
_cell.angle_beta   90.00
_cell.angle_gamma   90.00
#
_symmetry.space_group_name_H-M   'P 1'
#
loop_
_entity.id
_entity.type
_entity.pdbx_description
1 polymer ?
#
loop_
_entity_poly.entity_id
_entity_poly.type
_entity_poly.pdbx_seq_one_letter_code
_entity_poly.pdbx_strand_id
1 'polypeptide(L)'
;MPNTRFNPQEALVCAMVLMAASDRNMTDAEVGMMSRLVQELPVFSDFHPAGIASVTETCLNLLNREDGLDRAMGLIRDALPTRLRETAYLLTCEVAAADGEASQGELQFLQDFRIALDLDRLIAGAIERAAKARYQVI
;
A
#
# COMPACT_ATOMS: atom_id res chain seq x y z
N MET A 1 18.09 -7.02 17.23
CA MET A 1 17.01 -6.15 16.73
C MET A 1 15.79 -7.03 16.56
N PRO A 2 14.56 -6.62 16.95
CA PRO A 2 13.40 -7.45 16.67
C PRO A 2 13.32 -7.62 15.14
N ASN A 3 13.17 -8.87 14.69
CA ASN A 3 12.99 -9.20 13.27
C ASN A 3 11.67 -8.59 12.82
N THR A 4 11.66 -7.35 12.34
CA THR A 4 10.50 -6.78 11.62
C THR A 4 10.46 -7.42 10.24
N ARG A 5 10.17 -8.72 10.20
CA ARG A 5 9.90 -9.46 8.96
C ARG A 5 8.40 -9.53 8.81
N PHE A 6 7.88 -8.79 7.84
CA PHE A 6 6.50 -8.97 7.41
C PHE A 6 6.35 -10.34 6.76
N ASN A 7 5.23 -11.01 7.03
CA ASN A 7 4.72 -12.01 6.10
C ASN A 7 4.13 -11.30 4.85
N PRO A 8 3.84 -12.03 3.74
CA PRO A 8 3.36 -11.39 2.52
C PRO A 8 2.06 -10.57 2.71
N GLN A 9 1.12 -11.01 3.55
CA GLN A 9 -0.12 -10.28 3.79
C GLN A 9 0.12 -9.01 4.61
N GLU A 10 0.96 -9.07 5.64
CA GLU A 10 1.37 -7.90 6.42
C GLU A 10 2.10 -6.87 5.55
N ALA A 11 2.91 -7.34 4.59
CA ALA A 11 3.60 -6.46 3.64
C ALA A 11 2.61 -5.72 2.72
N LEU A 12 1.57 -6.41 2.24
CA LEU A 12 0.50 -5.79 1.45
C LEU A 12 -0.32 -4.78 2.27
N VAL A 13 -0.62 -5.08 3.53
CA VAL A 13 -1.28 -4.13 4.44
C VAL A 13 -0.36 -2.93 4.72
N CYS A 14 0.93 -3.16 4.96
CA CYS A 14 1.86 -2.06 5.19
C CYS A 14 1.97 -1.15 3.96
N ALA A 15 1.96 -1.69 2.74
CA ALA A 15 1.93 -0.89 1.52
C ALA A 15 0.73 0.08 1.50
N MET A 16 -0.46 -0.42 1.83
CA MET A 16 -1.66 0.42 1.94
C MET A 16 -1.55 1.48 3.04
N VAL A 17 -1.00 1.13 4.22
CA VAL A 17 -0.78 2.08 5.32
C VAL A 17 0.18 3.18 4.90
N LEU A 18 1.29 2.84 4.24
CA LEU A 18 2.28 3.83 3.80
C LEU A 18 1.69 4.81 2.79
N MET A 19 0.83 4.32 1.88
CA MET A 19 0.08 5.17 0.95
C MET A 19 -0.79 6.17 1.71
N ALA A 20 -1.65 5.68 2.59
CA ALA A 20 -2.58 6.52 3.34
C ALA A 20 -1.90 7.45 4.37
N ALA A 21 -0.66 7.13 4.77
CA ALA A 21 0.14 7.97 5.66
C ALA A 21 1.03 8.97 4.92
N SER A 22 1.12 8.91 3.57
CA SER A 22 2.06 9.71 2.78
C SER A 22 1.86 11.22 2.97
N ASP A 23 0.62 11.66 3.11
CA ASP A 23 0.24 13.06 3.31
C ASP A 23 -0.04 13.45 4.77
N ARG A 24 0.37 12.60 5.73
CA ARG A 24 0.23 12.80 7.19
C ARG A 24 -1.20 12.85 7.72
N ASN A 25 -2.22 12.71 6.88
CA ASN A 25 -3.63 12.61 7.26
C ASN A 25 -4.28 11.45 6.51
N MET A 26 -4.62 10.39 7.24
CA MET A 26 -5.36 9.26 6.71
C MET A 26 -6.87 9.51 6.87
N THR A 27 -7.59 9.52 5.76
CA THR A 27 -9.02 9.80 5.68
C THR A 27 -9.87 8.55 5.99
N ASP A 28 -11.12 8.75 6.40
CA ASP A 28 -12.06 7.64 6.61
C ASP A 28 -12.31 6.82 5.33
N ALA A 29 -12.22 7.48 4.15
CA ALA A 29 -12.37 6.83 2.85
C ALA A 29 -11.23 5.84 2.57
N GLU A 30 -9.98 6.23 2.83
CA GLU A 30 -8.81 5.36 2.68
C GLU A 30 -8.85 4.19 3.66
N VAL A 31 -9.16 4.44 4.94
CA VAL A 31 -9.28 3.37 5.95
C VAL A 31 -10.39 2.38 5.58
N GLY A 32 -11.52 2.90 5.11
CA GLY A 32 -12.62 2.08 4.59
C GLY A 32 -12.18 1.23 3.40
N MET A 33 -11.42 1.82 2.47
CA MET A 33 -10.93 1.11 1.29
C MET A 33 -9.94 0.00 1.65
N MET A 34 -9.00 0.26 2.56
CA MET A 34 -8.09 -0.76 3.08
C MET A 34 -8.84 -1.95 3.67
N SER A 35 -9.83 -1.66 4.53
CA SER A 35 -10.63 -2.69 5.17
C SER A 35 -11.40 -3.54 4.16
N ARG A 36 -11.95 -2.89 3.12
CA ARG A 36 -12.65 -3.56 2.02
C ARG A 36 -11.72 -4.47 1.22
N LEU A 37 -10.54 -3.98 0.83
CA LEU A 37 -9.56 -4.76 0.06
C LEU A 37 -9.10 -6.01 0.82
N VAL A 38 -8.89 -5.90 2.13
CA VAL A 38 -8.55 -7.04 2.99
C VAL A 38 -9.68 -8.07 3.07
N GLN A 39 -10.94 -7.62 3.08
CA GLN A 39 -12.10 -8.51 3.14
C GLN A 39 -12.42 -9.21 1.82
N GLU A 40 -12.20 -8.54 0.69
CA GLU A 40 -12.67 -9.02 -0.63
C GLU A 40 -11.60 -9.81 -1.40
N LEU A 41 -10.31 -9.53 -1.21
CA LEU A 41 -9.27 -10.10 -2.07
C LEU A 41 -8.77 -11.47 -1.57
N PRO A 42 -8.58 -12.45 -2.49
CA PRO A 42 -8.23 -13.82 -2.12
C PRO A 42 -6.84 -13.94 -1.47
N VAL A 43 -5.95 -12.97 -1.68
CA VAL A 43 -4.62 -12.97 -1.04
C VAL A 43 -4.70 -12.84 0.49
N PHE A 44 -5.81 -12.33 1.01
CA PHE A 44 -6.07 -12.13 2.43
C PHE A 44 -7.00 -13.19 3.05
N SER A 45 -7.26 -14.32 2.37
CA SER A 45 -8.18 -15.36 2.88
C SER A 45 -7.85 -15.86 4.29
N ASP A 46 -6.57 -15.86 4.65
CA ASP A 46 -6.07 -16.31 5.95
C ASP A 46 -5.65 -15.13 6.87
N PHE A 47 -5.93 -13.89 6.46
CA PHE A 47 -5.54 -12.69 7.22
C PHE A 47 -6.65 -12.27 8.19
N HIS A 48 -6.33 -12.16 9.47
CA HIS A 48 -7.29 -11.72 10.46
C HIS A 48 -7.46 -10.18 10.39
N PRO A 49 -8.68 -9.62 10.26
CA PRO A 49 -8.89 -8.17 10.11
C PRO A 49 -8.30 -7.31 11.23
N ALA A 50 -8.29 -7.82 12.47
CA ALA A 50 -7.63 -7.15 13.60
C ALA A 50 -6.10 -6.94 13.40
N GLY A 51 -5.48 -7.67 12.48
CA GLY A 51 -4.08 -7.53 12.09
C GLY A 51 -3.79 -6.19 11.41
N ILE A 52 -4.78 -5.53 10.80
CA ILE A 52 -4.58 -4.20 10.16
C ILE A 52 -4.04 -3.21 11.20
N ALA A 53 -4.66 -3.12 12.38
CA ALA A 53 -4.23 -2.19 13.42
C ALA A 53 -2.79 -2.43 13.88
N SER A 54 -2.40 -3.71 14.04
CA SER A 54 -1.05 -4.09 14.44
C SER A 54 0.00 -3.75 13.38
N VAL A 55 -0.32 -3.98 12.09
CA VAL A 55 0.54 -3.59 10.98
C VAL A 55 0.65 -2.07 10.90
N THR A 56 -0.47 -1.34 11.04
CA THR A 56 -0.47 0.13 11.05
C THR A 56 0.46 0.69 12.12
N GLU A 57 0.34 0.23 13.37
CA GLU A 57 1.24 0.65 14.46
C GLU A 57 2.71 0.36 14.12
N THR A 58 2.99 -0.81 13.55
CA THR A 58 4.34 -1.20 13.12
C THR A 58 4.88 -0.27 12.03
N CYS A 59 4.08 0.06 11.02
CA CYS A 59 4.48 0.92 9.90
C CYS A 59 4.68 2.38 10.37
N LEU A 60 3.80 2.91 11.25
CA LEU A 60 3.98 4.25 11.84
C LEU A 60 5.27 4.33 12.68
N ASN A 61 5.55 3.29 13.48
CA ASN A 61 6.81 3.21 14.23
C ASN A 61 8.05 3.14 13.33
N LEU A 62 7.92 2.55 12.13
CA LEU A 62 8.99 2.48 11.15
C LEU A 62 9.21 3.83 10.45
N LEU A 63 8.13 4.54 10.10
CA LEU A 63 8.19 5.88 9.51
C LEU A 63 8.85 6.92 10.42
N ASN A 64 8.77 6.75 11.74
CA ASN A 64 9.44 7.62 12.72
C ASN A 64 10.97 7.42 12.78
N ARG A 65 11.55 6.47 12.03
CA ARG A 65 12.99 6.24 11.99
C ARG A 65 13.64 7.02 10.85
N GLU A 66 14.96 7.21 10.97
CA GLU A 66 15.80 7.69 9.87
C GLU A 66 15.69 6.74 8.66
N ASP A 67 15.45 7.33 7.48
CA ASP A 67 15.12 6.64 6.22
C ASP A 67 13.96 5.64 6.35
N GLY A 68 13.00 5.94 7.23
CA GLY A 68 11.91 5.03 7.59
C GLY A 68 11.07 4.58 6.40
N LEU A 69 10.80 5.49 5.47
CA LEU A 69 10.02 5.21 4.26
C LEU A 69 10.75 4.24 3.32
N ASP A 70 12.00 4.54 2.96
CA ASP A 70 12.81 3.67 2.09
C ASP A 70 13.03 2.29 2.70
N ARG A 71 13.25 2.24 4.02
CA ARG A 71 13.34 0.98 4.77
C ARG A 71 12.03 0.20 4.70
N ALA A 72 10.89 0.86 4.86
CA ALA A 72 9.59 0.21 4.78
C ALA A 72 9.33 -0.38 3.39
N MET A 73 9.62 0.38 2.32
CA MET A 73 9.51 -0.11 0.95
C MET A 73 10.43 -1.30 0.69
N GLY A 74 11.66 -1.27 1.22
CA GLY A 74 12.59 -2.41 1.17
C GLY A 74 12.06 -3.66 1.88
N LEU A 75 11.54 -3.51 3.09
CA LEU A 75 10.95 -4.62 3.86
C LEU A 75 9.73 -5.22 3.15
N ILE A 76 8.88 -4.38 2.55
CA ILE A 76 7.73 -4.83 1.75
C ILE A 76 8.23 -5.64 0.55
N ARG A 77 9.17 -5.10 -0.24
CA ARG A 77 9.72 -5.78 -1.41
C ARG A 77 10.33 -7.14 -1.06
N ASP A 78 11.06 -7.21 0.05
CA ASP A 78 11.77 -8.41 0.48
C ASP A 78 10.81 -9.47 1.06
N ALA A 79 9.67 -9.07 1.63
CA ALA A 79 8.63 -9.97 2.12
C ALA A 79 7.72 -10.51 1.01
N LEU A 80 7.68 -9.87 -0.16
CA LEU A 80 6.79 -10.24 -1.25
C LEU A 80 7.47 -11.12 -2.32
N PRO A 81 6.86 -12.26 -2.67
CA PRO A 81 7.18 -12.94 -3.92
C PRO A 81 6.97 -11.99 -5.11
N THR A 82 7.79 -12.09 -6.17
CA THR A 82 7.73 -11.20 -7.34
C THR A 82 6.31 -11.04 -7.90
N ARG A 83 5.54 -12.15 -7.96
CA ARG A 83 4.15 -12.15 -8.46
C ARG A 83 3.16 -11.30 -7.65
N LEU A 84 3.49 -10.93 -6.40
CA LEU A 84 2.64 -10.11 -5.54
C LEU A 84 3.08 -8.64 -5.48
N ARG A 85 4.15 -8.26 -6.16
CA ARG A 85 4.58 -6.85 -6.22
C ARG A 85 3.58 -6.00 -6.98
N GLU A 86 3.05 -6.52 -8.09
CA GLU A 86 1.93 -5.89 -8.81
C GLU A 86 0.68 -5.77 -7.93
N THR A 87 0.42 -6.77 -7.08
CA THR A 87 -0.68 -6.72 -6.10
C THR A 87 -0.45 -5.60 -5.08
N ALA A 88 0.74 -5.46 -4.53
CA ALA A 88 1.06 -4.38 -3.60
C ALA A 88 0.83 -2.99 -4.24
N TYR A 89 1.26 -2.84 -5.49
CA TYR A 89 1.09 -1.59 -6.23
C TYR A 89 -0.37 -1.27 -6.54
N LEU A 90 -1.14 -2.29 -6.98
CA LEU A 90 -2.59 -2.18 -7.16
C LEU A 90 -3.27 -1.68 -5.89
N LEU A 91 -2.96 -2.28 -4.74
CA LEU A 91 -3.55 -1.89 -3.46
C LEU A 91 -3.27 -0.42 -3.13
N THR A 92 -2.05 0.06 -3.37
CA THR A 92 -1.72 1.48 -3.13
C THR A 92 -2.47 2.41 -4.09
N CYS A 93 -2.64 2.03 -5.37
CA CYS A 93 -3.43 2.83 -6.31
C CYS A 93 -4.92 2.88 -5.95
N GLU A 94 -5.47 1.79 -5.40
CA GLU A 94 -6.87 1.73 -4.96
C GLU A 94 -7.11 2.59 -3.71
N VAL A 95 -6.16 2.60 -2.77
CA VAL A 95 -6.22 3.46 -1.59
C VAL A 95 -6.12 4.94 -1.98
N ALA A 96 -5.14 5.31 -2.82
CA ALA A 96 -4.95 6.69 -3.30
C ALA A 96 -6.11 7.21 -4.17
N ALA A 97 -6.97 6.33 -4.69
CA ALA A 97 -8.12 6.72 -5.50
C ALA A 97 -9.42 6.80 -4.68
N ALA A 98 -9.39 6.43 -3.39
CA ALA A 98 -10.59 6.24 -2.58
C ALA A 98 -11.43 7.52 -2.39
N ASP A 99 -10.81 8.69 -2.37
CA ASP A 99 -11.45 10.00 -2.18
C ASP A 99 -11.51 10.86 -3.47
N GLY A 100 -10.94 10.36 -4.57
CA GLY A 100 -11.21 10.82 -5.94
C GLY A 100 -10.06 11.56 -6.64
N GLU A 101 -9.20 12.28 -5.92
CA GLU A 101 -8.03 12.95 -6.50
C GLU A 101 -6.78 12.76 -5.63
N ALA A 102 -5.76 12.12 -6.20
CA ALA A 102 -4.48 11.94 -5.54
C ALA A 102 -3.69 13.26 -5.47
N SER A 103 -3.14 13.56 -4.31
CA SER A 103 -2.25 14.69 -4.07
C SER A 103 -0.89 14.53 -4.74
N GLN A 104 -0.08 15.60 -4.76
CA GLN A 104 1.31 15.50 -5.22
C GLN A 104 2.18 14.58 -4.34
N GLY A 105 1.94 14.55 -3.02
CA GLY A 105 2.69 13.67 -2.11
C GLY A 105 2.36 12.21 -2.34
N GLU A 106 1.08 11.91 -2.57
CA GLU A 106 0.61 10.58 -2.93
C GLU A 106 1.15 10.10 -4.28
N LEU A 107 1.12 10.97 -5.30
CA LEU A 107 1.70 10.67 -6.61
C LEU A 107 3.21 10.42 -6.54
N GLN A 108 3.93 11.20 -5.72
CA GLN A 108 5.35 10.98 -5.47
C GLN A 108 5.60 9.63 -4.77
N PHE A 109 4.80 9.30 -3.75
CA PHE A 109 4.86 8.00 -3.09
C PHE A 109 4.63 6.85 -4.09
N LEU A 110 3.60 6.93 -4.94
CA LEU A 110 3.31 5.91 -5.95
C LEU A 110 4.48 5.76 -6.94
N GLN A 111 5.13 6.85 -7.33
CA GLN A 111 6.30 6.81 -8.19
C GLN A 111 7.47 6.07 -7.51
N ASP A 112 7.77 6.41 -6.27
CA ASP A 112 8.89 5.82 -5.52
C ASP A 112 8.63 4.35 -5.20
N PHE A 113 7.39 4.02 -4.82
CA PHE A 113 6.98 2.65 -4.53
C PHE A 113 7.03 1.76 -5.77
N ARG A 114 6.63 2.27 -6.94
CA ARG A 114 6.78 1.56 -8.23
C ARG A 114 8.25 1.21 -8.51
N ILE A 115 9.17 2.16 -8.26
CA ILE A 115 10.61 1.95 -8.44
C ILE A 115 11.12 0.92 -7.43
N ALA A 116 10.74 1.05 -6.16
CA ALA A 116 11.15 0.13 -5.11
C ALA A 116 10.71 -1.32 -5.40
N LEU A 117 9.52 -1.50 -5.99
CA LEU A 117 8.99 -2.81 -6.38
C LEU A 117 9.56 -3.35 -7.70
N ASP A 118 10.36 -2.56 -8.43
CA ASP A 118 10.92 -2.90 -9.74
C ASP A 118 9.84 -3.24 -10.77
N LEU A 119 8.81 -2.39 -10.87
CA LEU A 119 7.69 -2.58 -11.80
C LEU A 119 7.89 -1.84 -13.12
N ASP A 120 7.59 -2.56 -14.20
CA ASP A 120 7.56 -2.01 -15.55
C ASP A 120 6.54 -0.87 -15.67
N ARG A 121 6.89 0.15 -16.44
CA ARG A 121 6.07 1.37 -16.57
C ARG A 121 4.73 1.11 -17.26
N LEU A 122 4.65 0.16 -18.19
CA LEU A 122 3.41 -0.19 -18.88
C LEU A 122 2.45 -0.93 -17.94
N ILE A 123 2.98 -1.83 -17.12
CA ILE A 123 2.19 -2.57 -16.11
C ILE A 123 1.64 -1.58 -15.07
N ALA A 124 2.50 -0.72 -14.52
CA ALA A 124 2.08 0.31 -13.57
C ALA A 124 1.01 1.24 -14.16
N GLY A 125 1.22 1.74 -15.37
CA GLY A 125 0.23 2.61 -16.03
C GLY A 125 -1.11 1.93 -16.31
N ALA A 126 -1.12 0.61 -16.58
CA ALA A 126 -2.35 -0.15 -16.72
C ALA A 126 -3.12 -0.26 -15.39
N ILE A 127 -2.41 -0.50 -14.28
CA ILE A 127 -2.96 -0.56 -12.92
C ILE A 127 -3.54 0.80 -12.52
N GLU A 128 -2.77 1.88 -12.67
CA GLU A 128 -3.21 3.25 -12.38
C GLU A 128 -4.47 3.62 -13.18
N ARG A 129 -4.50 3.28 -14.47
CA ARG A 129 -5.64 3.55 -15.34
C ARG A 129 -6.89 2.77 -14.91
N ALA A 130 -6.72 1.52 -14.47
CA ALA A 130 -7.80 0.67 -14.00
C ALA A 130 -8.38 1.17 -12.66
N ALA A 131 -7.52 1.54 -11.70
CA ALA A 131 -7.94 2.15 -10.45
C ALA A 131 -8.73 3.44 -10.73
N LYS A 132 -8.18 4.36 -11.52
CA LYS A 132 -8.87 5.59 -11.91
C LYS A 132 -10.23 5.36 -12.59
N ALA A 133 -10.35 4.31 -13.42
CA ALA A 133 -11.62 3.98 -14.08
C ALA A 133 -12.73 3.63 -13.08
N ARG A 134 -12.39 2.98 -11.96
CA ARG A 134 -13.34 2.49 -10.96
C ARG A 134 -14.03 3.62 -10.18
N TYR A 135 -13.36 4.77 -10.05
CA TYR A 135 -13.83 5.91 -9.24
C TYR A 135 -14.40 7.06 -10.08
N GLN A 136 -14.61 6.87 -11.38
CA GLN A 136 -15.27 7.90 -12.21
C GLN A 136 -16.76 8.00 -11.83
N VAL A 137 -17.22 9.22 -11.53
CA VAL A 137 -18.61 9.54 -11.20
C VAL A 137 -19.29 10.29 -12.35
N ILE A 138 -20.64 10.26 -12.38
CA ILE A 138 -21.49 10.97 -13.36
C ILE A 138 -22.00 12.27 -12.77
#